data_AF-B4SFW6-F1
#
_entry.id   AF-B4SFW6-F1
#
_cell.length_a   1.000
_cell.length_b   1.000
_cell.length_c   1.000
_cell.angle_alpha   90.00
_cell.angle_beta   90.00
_cell.angle_gamma   90.00
#
_symmetry.space_group_name_H-M   'P 1'
#
loop_
_entity.id
_entity.type
_entity.pdbx_description
1 polymer ?
#
loop_
_entity_poly.entity_id
_entity_poly.type
_entity_poly.pdbx_seq_one_letter_code
_entity_poly.pdbx_strand_id
1 'polypeptide(L)' 'MQNTIEITHLSRVEKLRIMEAIWDDLTHEEESLVSPDWHKQALQETEHRLATGQEQSVDWQKAKIELRKRFE' A
#
# COMPACT_ATOMS: atom_id res chain seq x y z
N MET A 1 -14.03 10.81 -25.51
CA MET A 1 -15.30 10.03 -25.49
C MET A 1 -15.58 9.68 -24.03
N GLN A 2 -16.80 9.88 -23.55
CA GLN A 2 -17.15 9.53 -22.17
C GLN A 2 -17.43 8.02 -22.12
N ASN A 3 -16.49 7.23 -21.59
CA ASN A 3 -16.71 5.80 -21.34
C ASN A 3 -17.31 5.64 -19.95
N THR A 4 -18.64 5.66 -19.86
CA THR A 4 -19.37 5.40 -18.61
C THR A 4 -19.63 3.90 -18.47
N ILE A 5 -19.20 3.29 -17.36
CA ILE A 5 -19.48 1.90 -17.01
C ILE A 5 -20.66 1.87 -16.02
N GLU A 6 -21.74 1.17 -16.34
CA GLU A 6 -22.87 0.96 -15.43
C GLU A 6 -22.55 -0.13 -14.39
N ILE A 7 -21.90 0.28 -13.29
CA ILE A 7 -21.43 -0.62 -12.23
C ILE A 7 -22.57 -1.45 -11.61
N THR A 8 -23.81 -0.94 -11.61
CA THR A 8 -24.97 -1.61 -11.02
C THR A 8 -25.30 -2.95 -11.69
N HIS A 9 -25.03 -3.10 -13.00
CA HIS A 9 -25.34 -4.30 -13.76
C HIS A 9 -24.26 -5.38 -13.69
N LEU A 10 -23.10 -5.06 -13.11
CA LEU A 10 -21.97 -5.99 -13.01
C LEU A 10 -22.13 -6.95 -11.84
N SER A 11 -21.75 -8.20 -12.07
CA SER A 11 -21.52 -9.18 -11.01
C SER A 11 -20.39 -8.73 -10.08
N ARG A 12 -20.32 -9.33 -8.89
CA ARG A 12 -19.24 -9.05 -7.93
C ARG A 12 -17.86 -9.30 -8.52
N VAL A 13 -17.72 -10.36 -9.33
CA VAL A 13 -16.43 -10.72 -9.95
C VAL A 13 -16.00 -9.69 -10.99
N GLU A 14 -16.93 -9.23 -11.81
CA GLU A 14 -16.65 -8.18 -12.81
C GLU A 14 -16.27 -6.85 -12.14
N LYS A 15 -16.96 -6.47 -11.07
CA LYS A 15 -16.61 -5.30 -10.26
C LYS A 15 -15.18 -5.38 -9.73
N LEU A 16 -14.80 -6.53 -9.18
CA LEU A 16 -13.45 -6.75 -8.64
C LEU A 16 -12.39 -6.65 -9.74
N ARG A 17 -12.60 -7.29 -10.88
CA ARG A 17 -11.65 -7.21 -12.02
C ARG A 17 -11.49 -5.81 -12.55
N ILE A 18 -12.57 -5.04 -12.64
CA ILE A 18 -12.50 -3.64 -13.07
C ILE A 18 -11.77 -2.78 -12.03
N MET A 19 -12.02 -3.00 -10.73
CA MET A 19 -11.26 -2.31 -9.69
C MET A 19 -9.76 -2.64 -9.76
N GLU A 20 -9.40 -3.89 -10.02
CA GLU A 20 -8.00 -4.29 -10.23
C GLU A 20 -7.38 -3.61 -11.46
N ALA A 21 -8.08 -3.58 -12.59
CA ALA A 21 -7.59 -2.94 -13.81
C ALA A 21 -7.45 -1.41 -13.64
N ILE A 22 -8.39 -0.76 -12.96
CA ILE A 22 -8.29 0.66 -12.62
C ILE A 22 -7.12 0.90 -11.68
N TRP A 23 -6.97 0.07 -10.66
CA TRP A 23 -5.88 0.19 -9.70
C TRP A 23 -4.52 0.05 -10.39
N ASP A 24 -4.37 -0.98 -11.22
CA ASP A 24 -3.17 -1.21 -12.02
C ASP A 24 -2.84 0.02 -12.87
N ASP A 25 -3.78 0.49 -13.70
CA ASP A 25 -3.64 1.68 -14.55
C ASP A 25 -3.23 2.93 -13.76
N LEU A 26 -3.90 3.23 -12.65
CA LEU A 26 -3.60 4.38 -11.79
C LEU A 26 -2.22 4.28 -11.12
N THR A 27 -1.72 3.07 -10.88
CA THR A 27 -0.40 2.87 -10.24
C THR A 27 0.77 2.90 -11.22
N HIS A 28 0.53 2.86 -12.54
CA HIS A 28 1.58 2.94 -13.55
C HIS A 28 2.13 4.36 -13.74
N GLU A 29 1.39 5.41 -13.37
CA GLU A 29 1.87 6.78 -13.37
C GLU A 29 2.65 7.10 -12.07
N GLU A 30 3.84 6.52 -11.92
CA GLU A 30 4.74 6.79 -10.78
C GLU A 30 5.15 8.29 -10.68
N GLU A 31 5.03 9.04 -11.77
CA GLU A 31 5.69 10.34 -11.93
C GLU A 31 5.02 11.51 -11.18
N SER A 32 3.86 11.31 -10.55
CA SER A 32 3.12 12.42 -9.90
C SER A 32 2.87 12.27 -8.38
N LEU A 33 3.20 11.14 -7.77
CA LEU A 33 3.00 10.95 -6.33
C LEU A 33 4.15 11.57 -5.54
N VAL A 34 4.03 12.86 -5.28
CA VAL A 34 4.91 13.57 -4.35
C VAL A 34 4.72 12.98 -2.95
N SER A 35 5.78 12.37 -2.41
CA SER A 35 5.78 11.93 -1.02
C SER A 35 5.46 13.12 -0.11
N PRO A 36 4.57 12.96 0.89
CA PRO A 36 4.33 14.01 1.88
C PRO A 36 5.62 14.44 2.59
N ASP A 37 5.72 15.70 2.99
CA ASP A 37 6.92 16.24 3.65
C ASP A 37 7.34 15.45 4.90
N TRP A 38 6.35 14.91 5.65
CA TRP A 38 6.60 14.12 6.85
C TRP A 38 7.28 12.77 6.55
N HIS A 39 7.15 12.25 5.33
CA HIS A 39 7.65 10.91 4.98
C HIS A 39 9.17 10.82 5.16
N LYS A 40 9.89 11.85 4.70
CA LYS A 40 11.34 11.93 4.88
C LYS A 40 11.74 11.95 6.36
N GLN A 41 11.02 12.72 7.17
CA GLN A 41 11.30 12.82 8.61
C GLN A 41 11.11 11.48 9.31
N ALA A 42 10.01 10.78 9.01
CA ALA A 42 9.73 9.46 9.57
C ALA A 42 10.80 8.41 9.19
N LEU A 43 11.29 8.43 7.95
CA LEU A 43 12.37 7.54 7.51
C LEU A 43 13.68 7.85 8.25
N GLN A 44 14.06 9.12 8.35
CA GLN A 44 15.28 9.53 9.07
C GLN A 44 15.24 9.15 10.56
N GLU A 45 14.08 9.31 11.20
CA GLU A 45 13.89 8.92 12.59
C GLU A 45 14.04 7.39 12.76
N THR A 46 13.45 6.62 11.84
CA THR A 46 13.54 5.15 11.83
C THR A 46 14.97 4.67 11.59
N GLU A 47 15.69 5.28 10.65
CA GLU A 47 17.10 5.00 10.39
C GLU A 47 17.97 5.27 11.63
N HIS A 48 17.72 6.37 12.34
CA HIS A 48 18.42 6.69 13.57
C HIS A 48 18.15 5.66 14.68
N ARG A 49 16.88 5.25 14.86
CA ARG A 49 16.52 4.21 15.84
C ARG A 49 17.14 2.86 15.49
N LEU A 50 17.20 2.50 14.21
CA LEU A 50 17.88 1.30 13.76
C LEU A 50 19.40 1.36 14.05
N ALA A 51 20.05 2.47 13.71
CA ALA A 51 21.49 2.65 13.92
C ALA A 51 21.89 2.67 15.40
N THR A 52 21.00 3.14 16.28
CA THR A 52 21.19 3.17 17.73
C THR A 52 20.74 1.88 18.44
N GLY A 53 20.23 0.90 17.69
CA GLY A 53 19.76 -0.39 18.22
C GLY A 53 18.41 -0.32 18.95
N GLN A 54 17.69 0.81 18.84
CA GLN A 54 16.35 0.99 19.39
C GLN A 54 15.26 0.33 18.53
N GLU A 55 15.60 -0.03 17.29
CA GLU A 55 14.71 -0.72 16.35
C GLU A 55 15.46 -1.88 15.66
N GLN A 56 14.73 -2.94 15.28
CA GLN A 56 15.31 -4.13 14.65
C GLN A 56 14.56 -4.46 13.37
N SER A 57 15.31 -4.80 12.32
CA SER A 57 14.72 -5.36 11.11
C SER A 57 14.19 -6.77 11.39
N VAL A 58 12.96 -7.03 10.96
CA VAL A 58 12.34 -8.35 11.03
C VAL A 58 12.03 -8.83 9.61
N ASP A 59 12.14 -10.13 9.39
CA ASP A 59 11.68 -10.74 8.15
C ASP A 59 10.18 -10.45 7.94
N TRP A 60 9.81 -10.07 6.72
CA TRP A 60 8.45 -9.62 6.41
C TRP A 60 7.39 -10.71 6.62
N GLN A 61 7.70 -11.97 6.31
CA GLN A 61 6.77 -13.07 6.54
C GLN A 61 6.59 -13.31 8.04
N LYS A 62 7.69 -13.28 8.81
CA LYS A 62 7.63 -13.41 10.27
C LYS A 62 6.82 -12.28 10.91
N ALA A 63 7.04 -11.04 10.49
CA ALA A 63 6.31 -9.88 11.00
C ALA A 63 4.79 -10.03 10.82
N LYS A 64 4.34 -10.45 9.64
CA LYS A 64 2.91 -10.69 9.37
C LYS A 64 2.31 -11.76 10.28
N ILE A 65 3.04 -12.85 10.51
CA ILE A 65 2.59 -13.95 11.37
C ILE A 65 2.42 -13.45 12.81
N GLU A 66 3.42 -12.76 13.35
CA GLU A 66 3.38 -12.24 14.72
C GLU A 66 2.29 -11.18 14.92
N LEU A 67 2.10 -10.28 13.95
CA LEU A 67 1.01 -9.31 13.99
C LEU A 67 -0.37 -9.98 14.00
N ARG A 68 -0.60 -10.98 13.15
CA ARG A 68 -1.88 -11.71 13.14
C ARG A 68 -2.15 -12.39 14.48
N LYS A 69 -1.17 -13.12 15.02
CA LYS A 69 -1.29 -13.76 16.34
C LYS A 69 -1.59 -12.79 17.47
N ARG A 70 -1.09 -11.55 17.39
CA ARG A 70 -1.28 -10.54 18.44
C ARG A 70 -2.72 -10.00 18.52
N PHE A 71 -3.47 -10.10 17.43
CA PHE A 71 -4.82 -9.56 17.30
C PHE A 71 -5.88 -10.64 16.99
N GLU A 72 -5.50 -11.92 17.06
CA GLU A 72 -6.41 -13.06 17.21
C GLU A 72 -6.89 -13.17 18.66
#